data_AF-A0A6C0EIF6-F1
#
_entry.id   AF-A0A6C0EIF6-F1
#
_cell.length_a   1.000
_cell.length_b   1.000
_cell.length_c   1.000
_cell.angle_alpha   90.00
_cell.angle_beta   90.00
_cell.angle_gamma   90.00
#
_symmetry.space_group_name_H-M   'P 1'
#
loop_
_entity.id
_entity.type
_entity.pdbx_description
1 polymer ?
#
loop_
_entity_poly.entity_id
_entity_poly.type
_entity_poly.pdbx_seq_one_letter_code
_entity_poly.pdbx_strand_id
1 'polypeptide(L)' 'MEDNDDGKKRYEKCDNCKKMIDCWKHNIYILIKYDDELYFCLECFDKNKNSYKKDNWYCEDFLDE' A
#
# COMPACT_ATOMS: atom_id res chain seq x y z
N MET A 1 12.39 4.27 -28.88
CA MET A 1 12.93 4.67 -27.57
C MET A 1 12.60 3.50 -26.65
N GLU A 2 13.62 2.69 -26.41
CA GLU A 2 13.60 1.70 -25.34
C GLU A 2 13.78 2.48 -24.03
N ASP A 3 12.68 2.66 -23.31
CA ASP A 3 12.73 3.02 -21.90
C ASP A 3 11.98 1.91 -21.16
N ASN A 4 12.70 0.80 -20.96
CA ASN A 4 12.42 -0.13 -19.88
C ASN A 4 12.79 0.59 -18.57
N ASP A 5 11.95 1.53 -18.13
CA ASP A 5 12.06 2.05 -16.78
C ASP A 5 11.23 1.13 -15.89
N ASP A 6 11.89 0.54 -14.89
CA ASP A 6 11.28 -0.21 -13.80
C ASP A 6 10.34 0.67 -12.94
N GLY A 7 9.91 1.83 -13.43
CA GLY A 7 8.50 2.25 -13.48
C GLY A 7 7.82 2.46 -12.14
N LYS A 8 8.59 2.49 -11.04
CA LYS A 8 8.07 2.78 -9.71
C LYS A 8 7.52 4.19 -9.71
N LYS A 9 6.21 4.27 -9.95
CA LYS A 9 5.44 5.52 -9.90
C LYS A 9 5.80 6.22 -8.60
N ARG A 10 6.30 7.46 -8.73
CA ARG A 10 6.67 8.28 -7.58
C ARG A 10 5.48 8.50 -6.65
N TYR A 11 4.29 8.58 -7.22
CA TYR A 11 3.06 8.75 -6.47
C TYR A 11 2.04 7.68 -6.83
N GLU A 12 1.38 7.14 -5.82
CA GLU A 12 0.29 6.18 -5.96
C GLU A 12 -0.96 6.67 -5.21
N LYS A 13 -2.15 6.21 -5.60
CA LYS A 13 -3.38 6.69 -4.99
C LYS A 13 -3.81 5.76 -3.84
N CYS A 14 -4.09 6.33 -2.67
CA CYS A 14 -4.65 5.56 -1.56
C CYS A 14 -6.02 5.01 -1.94
N ASP A 15 -6.23 3.70 -1.83
CA ASP A 15 -7.49 3.06 -2.19
C ASP A 15 -8.65 3.45 -1.29
N ASN A 16 -8.39 3.79 -0.03
CA ASN A 16 -9.43 4.16 0.92
C ASN A 16 -9.81 5.64 0.84
N CYS A 17 -8.85 6.56 0.99
CA CYS A 17 -9.12 8.00 1.05
C CYS A 17 -8.84 8.76 -0.25
N LYS A 18 -8.36 8.07 -1.29
CA LYS A 18 -8.07 8.62 -2.62
C LYS A 18 -7.01 9.74 -2.64
N LYS A 19 -6.29 9.98 -1.54
CA LYS A 19 -5.12 10.88 -1.46
C LYS A 19 -3.93 10.31 -2.24
N MET A 20 -3.09 11.19 -2.79
CA MET A 20 -1.82 10.79 -3.39
C MET A 20 -0.78 10.48 -2.30
N ILE A 21 -0.13 9.34 -2.42
CA ILE A 21 0.93 8.83 -1.54
C ILE A 21 2.25 9.01 -2.27
N ASP A 22 3.26 9.57 -1.61
CA ASP A 22 4.62 9.64 -2.14
C ASP A 22 5.37 8.33 -1.80
N CYS A 23 5.51 7.46 -2.79
CA CYS A 23 6.11 6.13 -2.63
C CYS A 23 7.61 6.21 -2.33
N TRP A 24 8.29 7.28 -2.77
CA TRP A 24 9.73 7.47 -2.52
C TRP A 24 10.03 7.83 -1.07
N LYS A 25 9.03 8.32 -0.33
CA LYS A 25 9.15 8.59 1.11
C LYS A 25 8.83 7.37 1.98
N HIS A 26 8.69 6.17 1.40
CA HIS A 26 8.30 4.95 2.13
C HIS A 26 7.01 5.11 2.95
N ASN A 27 6.08 5.95 2.49
CA ASN A 27 4.80 6.22 3.18
C ASN A 27 3.62 5.43 2.57
N ILE A 28 3.92 4.36 1.83
CA ILE A 28 2.95 3.51 1.16
C ILE A 28 2.93 2.13 1.79
N TYR A 29 1.73 1.68 2.12
CA TYR A 29 1.47 0.37 2.69
C TYR A 29 0.72 -0.45 1.66
N ILE A 30 1.29 -1.59 1.29
CA ILE A 30 0.74 -2.47 0.26
C ILE A 30 0.10 -3.65 0.96
N LEU A 31 -1.21 -3.81 0.79
CA LEU A 31 -1.95 -4.94 1.31
C LEU A 31 -2.23 -5.89 0.15
N ILE A 32 -1.93 -7.16 0.33
CA ILE A 32 -2.06 -8.20 -0.69
C ILE A 32 -3.03 -9.27 -0.18
N LYS A 33 -3.99 -9.68 -1.00
CA LYS A 33 -4.88 -10.80 -0.71
C LYS A 33 -5.19 -11.55 -2.00
N TYR A 34 -4.66 -12.77 -2.11
CA TYR A 34 -4.69 -13.55 -3.37
C TYR A 34 -4.06 -12.76 -4.52
N ASP A 35 -4.85 -12.35 -5.51
CA ASP A 35 -4.44 -11.56 -6.68
C ASP A 35 -4.78 -10.06 -6.54
N ASP A 36 -5.41 -9.64 -5.43
CA ASP A 36 -5.74 -8.24 -5.18
C ASP A 36 -4.62 -7.53 -4.39
N GLU A 37 -4.28 -6.33 -4.85
CA GLU A 37 -3.33 -5.42 -4.19
C GLU A 37 -4.03 -4.09 -3.89
N LEU A 38 -3.90 -3.61 -2.64
CA LEU A 38 -4.41 -2.31 -2.20
C LEU A 38 -3.28 -1.44 -1.71
N TYR A 39 -3.32 -0.16 -2.09
CA TYR A 39 -2.33 0.82 -1.67
C TYR A 39 -2.93 1.75 -0.63
N PHE A 40 -2.34 1.82 0.57
CA PHE A 40 -2.78 2.73 1.63
C PHE A 40 -1.71 3.74 2.04
N CYS A 41 -2.18 4.94 2.37
CA CYS A 41 -1.37 5.88 3.12
C CYS A 41 -1.30 5.45 4.59
N LEU A 42 -0.27 5.92 5.30
CA LEU A 42 -0.09 5.72 6.75
C LEU A 42 -1.38 5.86 7.56
N GLU A 43 -2.13 6.94 7.36
CA GLU A 43 -3.37 7.19 8.12
C GLU A 43 -4.44 6.12 7.87
N CYS A 44 -4.57 5.63 6.63
CA CYS A 44 -5.57 4.62 6.28
C CYS A 44 -5.12 3.23 6.71
N PHE A 45 -3.83 2.96 6.58
CA PHE A 45 -3.24 1.73 7.09
C PHE A 45 -3.44 1.62 8.60
N ASP A 46 -3.01 2.62 9.39
CA ASP A 46 -3.08 2.54 10.84
C ASP A 46 -4.52 2.39 11.38
N LYS A 47 -5.49 3.07 10.74
CA LYS A 47 -6.91 2.96 11.10
C LYS A 47 -7.54 1.62 10.75
N ASN A 48 -7.08 0.96 9.68
CA ASN A 48 -7.75 -0.22 9.16
C ASN A 48 -6.92 -1.51 9.26
N LYS A 49 -5.63 -1.45 9.63
CA LYS A 49 -4.70 -2.58 9.66
C LYS A 49 -5.27 -3.79 10.40
N ASN A 50 -5.92 -3.56 11.54
CA ASN A 50 -6.54 -4.63 12.32
C ASN A 50 -7.75 -5.28 11.63
N SER A 51 -8.54 -4.51 10.89
CA SER A 51 -9.66 -5.03 10.10
C SER A 51 -9.16 -5.88 8.95
N TYR A 52 -8.17 -5.37 8.20
CA TYR A 52 -7.59 -6.09 7.05
C TYR A 52 -6.79 -7.32 7.49
N LYS A 53 -6.05 -7.27 8.61
CA LYS A 53 -5.37 -8.44 9.22
C LYS A 53 -6.36 -9.53 9.60
N LYS A 54 -7.54 -9.19 10.14
CA LYS A 54 -8.63 -10.15 10.43
C LYS A 54 -9.29 -10.71 9.18
N ASP A 55 -9.28 -9.95 8.09
CA ASP A 55 -9.86 -10.31 6.80
C ASP A 55 -8.88 -11.11 5.91
N ASN A 56 -7.78 -11.63 6.49
CA ASN A 56 -6.72 -12.39 5.82
C ASN A 56 -5.96 -11.60 4.73
N TRP A 57 -5.84 -10.28 4.87
CA TRP A 57 -4.89 -9.52 4.06
C TRP A 57 -3.49 -9.65 4.63
N TYR A 58 -2.51 -9.71 3.74
CA TYR A 58 -1.10 -9.68 4.05
C TYR A 58 -0.55 -8.27 3.84
N CYS A 59 0.31 -7.82 4.74
CA CYS A 59 1.11 -6.62 4.55
C CYS A 59 2.45 -6.85 5.26
N GLU A 60 3.56 -6.46 4.65
CA GLU A 60 4.89 -6.63 5.26
C GLU A 60 4.98 -5.86 6.60
N ASP A 61 4.35 -4.70 6.70
CA ASP A 61 4.22 -3.90 7.92
C ASP A 61 3.20 -4.43 8.94
N PHE A 62 2.50 -5.55 8.68
CA PHE A 62 1.72 -6.23 9.73
C PHE A 62 2.58 -7.05 10.70
N LEU A 63 3.88 -7.18 10.39
CA LEU A 63 4.89 -7.84 11.22
C LEU A 63 5.30 -6.94 12.40
N ASP A 64 4.33 -6.53 13.21
CA ASP A 64 4.58 -6.06 14.57
C ASP A 64 3.98 -7.12 15.54
N GLU A 65 4.93 -7.74 16.27
CA GLU A 65 4.86 -8.69 17.40
C GLU A 65 4.44 -10.15 17.15
#